data_AF-A0A6M0SAZ2-F1
#
_entry.id   AF-A0A6M0SAZ2-F1
#
_cell.length_a   1.000
_cell.length_b   1.000
_cell.length_c   1.000
_cell.angle_alpha   90.00
_cell.angle_beta   90.00
_cell.angle_gamma   90.00
#
_symmetry.space_group_name_H-M   'P 1'
#
loop_
_entity.id
_entity.type
_entity.pdbx_description
1 polymer ?
#
loop_
_entity_poly.entity_id
_entity_poly.type
_entity_poly.pdbx_seq_one_letter_code
_entity_poly.pdbx_strand_id
1 'polypeptide(L)'
;MLQVETWDYDNRRIHLSLDTVSAGVDFAAAYLEERAYREASGEDVRGKRPMMRGNGREPKGGGRFTPQFVTFLEGARPVPYNASHTLTLLTEPIADDGSVSGTGIIDRSTLSPGVEVNVEIGYQQVEIITVPIGSGLTAEQANQLALILPMAKQLGLVSGISALHSVTGIVVSDGDGSTIITDNNDGTYTVAPANQ
;
A
#
# COMPACT_ATOMS: atom_id res chain seq x y z
N MET A 1 -3.71 17.17 20.71
CA MET A 1 -5.12 17.13 20.30
C MET A 1 -5.47 15.69 20.08
N LEU A 2 -6.54 15.21 20.70
CA LEU A 2 -6.94 13.82 20.59
C LEU A 2 -7.61 13.59 19.23
N GLN A 3 -7.16 12.62 18.45
CA GLN A 3 -7.78 12.28 17.17
C GLN A 3 -8.92 11.27 17.35
N VAL A 4 -8.73 10.30 18.24
CA VAL A 4 -9.64 9.16 18.41
C VAL A 4 -10.18 9.09 19.82
N GLU A 5 -11.50 9.07 19.95
CA GLU A 5 -12.22 8.90 21.21
C GLU A 5 -12.25 7.43 21.64
N THR A 6 -12.49 6.52 20.69
CA THR A 6 -12.63 5.08 20.98
C THR A 6 -12.17 4.22 19.82
N TRP A 7 -11.46 3.14 20.15
CA TRP A 7 -11.02 2.10 19.22
C TRP A 7 -11.90 0.86 19.34
N ASP A 8 -12.72 0.57 18.33
CA ASP A 8 -13.55 -0.63 18.28
C ASP A 8 -12.90 -1.68 17.38
N TYR A 9 -12.02 -2.49 17.98
CA TYR A 9 -11.27 -3.54 17.28
C TYR A 9 -12.14 -4.67 16.74
N ASP A 10 -13.30 -4.93 17.35
CA ASP A 10 -14.16 -6.04 16.95
C ASP A 10 -14.93 -5.71 15.68
N ASN A 11 -15.41 -4.46 15.57
CA ASN A 11 -16.11 -3.99 14.36
C ASN A 11 -15.19 -3.24 13.39
N ARG A 12 -13.89 -3.15 13.67
CA ARG A 12 -12.90 -2.40 12.86
C ARG A 12 -13.28 -0.93 12.67
N ARG A 13 -13.77 -0.27 13.71
CA ARG A 13 -14.21 1.13 13.68
C ARG A 13 -13.32 2.03 14.53
N ILE A 14 -13.03 3.22 14.00
CA ILE A 14 -12.19 4.24 14.65
C ILE A 14 -13.08 5.46 14.91
N HIS A 15 -13.56 5.63 16.14
CA HIS A 15 -14.47 6.71 16.48
C HIS A 15 -13.71 8.00 16.75
N LEU A 16 -13.87 9.00 15.86
CA LEU A 16 -13.15 10.25 15.93
C LEU A 16 -13.62 11.11 17.12
N SER A 17 -12.65 11.80 17.74
CA SER A 17 -12.86 12.71 18.86
C SER A 17 -13.62 13.98 18.45
N LEU A 18 -14.32 14.60 19.41
CA LEU A 18 -14.93 15.92 19.25
C LEU A 18 -13.91 16.98 18.78
N ASP A 19 -12.65 16.87 19.19
CA ASP A 19 -11.58 17.81 18.79
C ASP A 19 -11.43 17.91 17.26
N THR A 20 -11.72 16.81 16.55
CA THR A 20 -11.61 16.73 15.08
C THR A 20 -12.67 17.57 14.35
N VAL A 21 -13.76 17.93 15.03
CA VAL A 21 -14.84 18.76 14.46
C VAL A 21 -14.36 20.14 14.07
N SER A 22 -13.49 20.75 14.90
CA SER A 22 -12.98 22.10 14.66
C SER A 22 -11.62 22.15 13.98
N ALA A 23 -10.79 21.12 14.20
CA ALA A 23 -9.39 21.14 13.80
C ALA A 23 -9.09 20.25 12.59
N GLY A 24 -10.05 19.44 12.15
CA GLY A 24 -9.81 18.36 11.20
C GLY A 24 -9.16 17.14 11.87
N VAL A 25 -8.97 16.09 11.07
CA VAL A 25 -8.38 14.83 11.51
C VAL A 25 -7.00 14.63 10.86
N ASP A 26 -6.00 14.41 11.70
CA ASP A 26 -4.67 13.97 11.28
C ASP A 26 -4.53 12.48 11.57
N PHE A 27 -4.71 11.65 10.54
CA PHE A 27 -4.58 10.21 10.68
C PHE A 27 -3.16 9.75 11.02
N ALA A 28 -2.11 10.53 10.72
CA ALA A 28 -0.76 10.20 11.17
C ALA A 28 -0.64 10.31 12.70
N ALA A 29 -1.25 11.35 13.28
CA ALA A 29 -1.38 11.47 14.74
C ALA A 29 -2.27 10.36 15.32
N ALA A 30 -3.39 10.02 14.65
CA ALA A 30 -4.26 8.92 15.07
C ALA A 30 -3.53 7.57 15.09
N TYR A 31 -2.64 7.31 14.12
CA TYR A 31 -1.80 6.10 14.11
C TYR A 31 -0.85 6.05 15.32
N LEU A 32 -0.28 7.18 15.74
CA LEU A 32 0.55 7.24 16.95
C LEU A 32 -0.28 7.01 18.21
N GLU A 33 -1.51 7.54 18.26
CA GLU A 33 -2.48 7.26 19.32
C GLU A 33 -2.85 5.78 19.37
N GLU A 34 -3.09 5.13 18.22
CA GLU A 34 -3.35 3.69 18.15
C GLU A 34 -2.19 2.90 18.75
N ARG A 35 -0.95 3.24 18.36
CA ARG A 35 0.24 2.56 18.89
C ARG A 35 0.34 2.70 20.41
N ALA A 36 0.14 3.91 20.93
CA ALA A 36 0.15 4.16 22.37
C ALA A 36 -0.98 3.39 23.08
N TYR A 37 -2.19 3.37 22.50
CA TYR A 37 -3.33 2.61 23.01
C TYR A 37 -3.02 1.11 23.07
N ARG A 38 -2.48 0.53 21.99
CA ARG A 38 -2.07 -0.89 21.94
C ARG A 38 -0.97 -1.21 22.93
N GLU A 39 -0.03 -0.30 23.18
CA GLU A 39 1.01 -0.48 24.19
C GLU A 39 0.43 -0.43 25.61
N ALA A 40 -0.55 0.43 25.87
CA ALA A 40 -1.18 0.60 27.18
C ALA A 40 -2.21 -0.49 27.53
N SER A 41 -2.98 -1.00 26.55
CA SER A 41 -4.09 -1.95 26.76
C SER A 41 -3.67 -3.40 27.00
N GLY A 42 -2.37 -3.72 26.95
CA GLY A 42 -1.89 -5.08 27.23
C GLY A 42 -2.34 -6.13 26.20
N GLU A 43 -2.58 -7.37 26.64
CA GLU A 43 -2.77 -8.51 25.73
C GLU A 43 -4.07 -8.46 24.91
N ASP A 44 -5.16 -7.89 25.45
CA ASP A 44 -6.48 -7.89 24.81
C ASP A 44 -6.48 -7.18 23.45
N VAL A 45 -5.66 -6.14 23.30
CA VAL A 45 -5.54 -5.37 22.05
C VAL A 45 -4.25 -5.71 21.29
N ARG A 46 -3.17 -6.11 21.98
CA ARG A 46 -1.93 -6.55 21.31
C ARG A 46 -2.10 -7.85 20.54
N GLY A 47 -3.00 -8.74 20.99
CA GLY A 47 -3.38 -9.96 20.27
C GLY A 47 -4.16 -9.70 18.98
N LYS A 48 -4.73 -8.49 18.83
CA LYS A 48 -5.48 -8.09 17.63
C LYS A 48 -4.55 -7.43 16.61
N ARG A 49 -4.89 -7.61 15.33
CA ARG A 49 -4.18 -6.98 14.21
C ARG A 49 -4.40 -5.46 14.24
N PRO A 50 -3.36 -4.67 13.95
CA PRO A 50 -3.48 -3.21 13.93
C PRO A 50 -4.55 -2.75 12.92
N MET A 51 -5.18 -1.61 13.22
CA MET A 51 -6.12 -0.95 12.33
C MET A 51 -5.45 -0.04 11.32
N MET A 52 -4.28 0.52 11.66
CA MET A 52 -3.60 1.51 10.84
C MET A 52 -2.13 1.16 10.63
N ARG A 53 -1.61 1.56 9.47
CA ARG A 53 -0.17 1.60 9.18
C ARG A 53 0.21 2.97 8.65
N GLY A 54 1.10 3.66 9.36
CA GLY A 54 1.73 4.88 8.83
C GLY A 54 2.78 4.55 7.78
N ASN A 55 2.77 5.27 6.66
CA ASN A 55 3.76 5.13 5.59
C ASN A 55 4.22 6.53 5.11
N GLY A 56 5.24 6.55 4.26
CA GLY A 56 5.81 7.79 3.71
C GLY A 56 6.87 8.39 4.64
N ARG A 57 7.03 9.71 4.60
CA ARG A 57 8.15 10.42 5.24
C ARG A 57 9.54 9.89 4.83
N GLU A 58 9.65 9.40 3.60
CA GLU A 58 10.91 8.92 3.06
C GLU A 58 11.81 10.09 2.68
N PRO A 59 13.11 10.05 3.01
CA PRO A 59 14.03 11.14 2.72
C PRO A 59 14.24 11.27 1.21
N LYS A 60 14.00 12.48 0.67
CA LYS A 60 14.31 12.84 -0.72
C LYS A 60 15.72 13.41 -0.89
N GLY A 61 16.46 13.58 0.23
CA GLY A 61 17.68 14.37 0.30
C GLY A 61 17.43 15.86 0.53
N GLY A 62 18.47 16.59 0.96
CA GLY A 62 18.38 18.04 1.20
C GLY A 62 17.37 18.48 2.27
N GLY A 63 17.11 17.62 3.27
CA GLY A 63 16.14 17.87 4.35
C GLY A 63 14.68 17.77 3.92
N ARG A 64 14.39 17.35 2.69
CA ARG A 64 13.03 17.16 2.17
C ARG A 64 12.58 15.71 2.35
N PHE A 65 11.28 15.51 2.55
CA PHE A 65 10.67 14.21 2.76
C PHE A 65 9.46 14.00 1.83
N THR A 66 9.07 12.76 1.60
CA THR A 66 7.75 12.46 0.99
C THR A 66 6.63 12.83 1.96
N PRO A 67 5.43 13.18 1.44
CA PRO A 67 4.26 13.33 2.30
C PRO A 67 3.99 12.04 3.08
N GLN A 68 3.39 12.20 4.26
CA GLN A 68 2.91 11.08 5.06
C GLN A 68 1.51 10.70 4.60
N PHE A 69 1.21 9.41 4.67
CA PHE A 69 -0.12 8.88 4.45
C PHE A 69 -0.35 7.69 5.37
N VAL A 70 -1.60 7.36 5.60
CA VAL A 70 -1.98 6.25 6.48
C VAL A 70 -2.85 5.26 5.73
N THR A 71 -2.51 3.98 5.87
CA THR A 71 -3.30 2.89 5.35
C THR A 71 -4.15 2.30 6.47
N PHE A 72 -5.48 2.31 6.30
CA PHE A 72 -6.41 1.54 7.10
C PHE A 72 -6.37 0.08 6.66
N LEU A 73 -6.19 -0.81 7.63
CA LEU A 73 -5.97 -2.23 7.43
C LEU A 73 -7.25 -3.02 7.68
N GLU A 74 -7.41 -4.15 7.00
CA GLU A 74 -8.47 -5.14 7.19
C GLU A 74 -9.87 -4.53 7.30
N GLY A 75 -10.20 -3.63 6.38
CA GLY A 75 -11.52 -3.01 6.36
C GLY A 75 -11.76 -2.01 7.50
N ALA A 76 -10.73 -1.56 8.22
CA ALA A 76 -10.90 -0.54 9.24
C ALA A 76 -11.43 0.77 8.64
N ARG A 77 -12.36 1.41 9.35
CA ARG A 77 -13.01 2.64 8.88
C ARG A 77 -13.15 3.70 9.98
N PRO A 78 -12.75 4.95 9.71
CA PRO A 78 -13.03 6.06 10.60
C PRO A 78 -14.52 6.42 10.60
N VAL A 79 -15.06 6.60 11.81
CA VAL A 79 -16.42 7.04 12.08
C VAL A 79 -16.35 8.47 12.62
N PRO A 80 -16.94 9.47 11.94
CA PRO A 80 -16.91 10.86 12.41
C PRO A 80 -17.59 11.03 13.77
N TYR A 81 -17.26 12.13 14.44
CA TYR A 81 -18.00 12.54 15.63
C TYR A 81 -19.47 12.82 15.27
N ASN A 82 -20.39 12.41 16.15
CA ASN A 82 -21.83 12.43 15.89
C ASN A 82 -22.46 13.83 16.06
N ALA A 83 -22.03 14.78 15.24
CA ALA A 83 -22.56 16.13 15.13
C ALA A 83 -22.42 16.63 13.69
N SER A 84 -23.26 17.56 13.24
CA SER A 84 -23.15 18.09 11.88
C SER A 84 -21.95 19.03 11.75
N HIS A 85 -21.02 18.74 10.84
CA HIS A 85 -19.80 19.53 10.65
C HIS A 85 -19.11 19.24 9.31
N THR A 86 -18.08 20.02 9.02
CA THR A 86 -17.13 19.72 7.94
C THR A 86 -15.88 19.09 8.56
N LEU A 87 -15.60 17.84 8.21
CA LEU A 87 -14.40 17.11 8.59
C LEU A 87 -13.31 17.33 7.55
N THR A 88 -12.30 18.12 7.90
CA THR A 88 -11.11 18.30 7.05
C THR A 88 -10.11 17.16 7.31
N LEU A 89 -9.70 16.46 6.25
CA LEU A 89 -8.66 15.43 6.31
C LEU A 89 -7.28 16.09 6.15
N LEU A 90 -6.41 15.97 7.14
CA LEU A 90 -5.08 16.62 7.15
C LEU A 90 -3.95 15.72 6.65
N THR A 91 -4.16 14.41 6.69
CA THR A 91 -3.23 13.39 6.18
C THR A 91 -4.00 12.46 5.26
N GLU A 92 -3.38 12.05 4.16
CA GLU A 92 -4.04 11.18 3.19
C GLU A 92 -4.36 9.81 3.80
N PRO A 93 -5.63 9.41 3.78
CA PRO A 93 -6.00 8.07 4.17
C PRO A 93 -6.28 7.15 2.98
N ILE A 94 -5.80 5.92 3.08
CA ILE A 94 -5.90 4.87 2.07
C ILE A 94 -6.54 3.64 2.72
N ALA A 95 -7.47 2.99 2.03
CA ALA A 95 -7.98 1.69 2.46
C ALA A 95 -7.22 0.55 1.78
N ASP A 96 -6.93 -0.53 2.49
CA ASP A 96 -6.21 -1.70 1.95
C ASP A 96 -7.08 -2.69 1.17
N ASP A 97 -8.40 -2.57 1.29
CA ASP A 97 -9.39 -3.43 0.63
C ASP A 97 -9.76 -3.00 -0.80
N GLY A 98 -8.99 -2.08 -1.38
CA GLY A 98 -9.22 -1.55 -2.73
C GLY A 98 -10.42 -0.61 -2.82
N SER A 99 -11.03 -0.23 -1.71
CA SER A 99 -12.04 0.83 -1.70
C SER A 99 -11.42 2.22 -1.95
N VAL A 100 -12.28 3.16 -2.34
CA VAL A 100 -11.87 4.51 -2.76
C VAL A 100 -11.25 5.27 -1.58
N SER A 101 -10.08 5.88 -1.79
CA SER A 101 -9.39 6.72 -0.80
C SER A 101 -10.15 8.02 -0.48
N GLY A 102 -9.65 8.78 0.48
CA GLY A 102 -10.21 10.09 0.82
C GLY A 102 -11.59 10.01 1.46
N THR A 103 -12.62 10.57 0.84
CA THR A 103 -13.97 10.66 1.44
C THR A 103 -14.71 9.33 1.48
N GLY A 104 -14.33 8.37 0.62
CA GLY A 104 -15.01 7.08 0.47
C GLY A 104 -14.79 6.11 1.63
N ILE A 105 -13.79 6.37 2.47
CA ILE A 105 -13.46 5.51 3.62
C ILE A 105 -14.20 5.92 4.90
N ILE A 106 -14.94 7.02 4.89
CA ILE A 106 -15.61 7.52 6.10
C ILE A 106 -16.89 6.71 6.32
N ASP A 107 -16.96 5.94 7.41
CA ASP A 107 -18.17 5.21 7.80
C ASP A 107 -19.15 6.17 8.49
N ARG A 108 -20.28 6.43 7.83
CA ARG A 108 -21.38 7.27 8.34
C ARG A 108 -22.55 6.46 8.90
N SER A 109 -22.48 5.13 8.88
CA SER A 109 -23.61 4.25 9.17
C SER A 109 -24.12 4.35 10.61
N THR A 110 -23.29 4.83 11.53
CA THR A 110 -23.63 4.96 12.96
C THR A 110 -24.00 6.38 13.37
N LEU A 111 -24.08 7.33 12.42
CA LEU A 111 -24.48 8.70 12.73
C LEU A 111 -25.99 8.76 13.02
N SER A 112 -26.37 9.64 13.94
CA SER A 112 -27.78 9.87 14.25
C SER A 112 -28.54 10.42 13.03
N PRO A 113 -29.84 10.11 12.87
CA PRO A 113 -30.65 10.71 11.82
C PRO A 113 -30.59 12.24 11.86
N GLY A 114 -30.34 12.86 10.70
CA GLY A 114 -30.22 14.31 10.56
C GLY A 114 -28.83 14.89 10.85
N VAL A 115 -27.84 14.06 11.24
CA VAL A 115 -26.44 14.47 11.33
C VAL A 115 -25.79 14.42 9.95
N GLU A 116 -25.23 15.55 9.52
CA GLU A 116 -24.57 15.70 8.23
C GLU A 116 -23.08 15.98 8.39
N VAL A 117 -22.24 15.08 7.89
CA VAL A 117 -20.77 15.24 7.91
C VAL A 117 -20.25 15.38 6.48
N ASN A 118 -19.90 16.62 6.15
CA ASN A 118 -19.21 16.97 4.91
C ASN A 118 -17.72 16.68 5.09
N VAL A 119 -17.05 16.19 4.04
CA VAL A 119 -15.63 15.84 4.14
C VAL A 119 -14.84 16.67 3.14
N GLU A 120 -13.83 17.36 3.63
CA GLU A 120 -12.94 18.20 2.83
C GLU A 120 -11.52 17.62 2.84
N ILE A 121 -10.84 17.70 1.69
CA ILE A 121 -9.46 17.24 1.54
C ILE A 121 -8.53 18.42 1.83
N GLY A 122 -7.83 18.38 2.96
CA GLY A 122 -6.83 19.37 3.36
C GLY A 122 -5.38 18.97 3.12
N TYR A 123 -5.14 17.73 2.67
CA TYR A 123 -3.79 17.20 2.41
C TYR A 123 -3.38 17.31 0.95
N GLN A 124 -2.05 17.27 0.70
CA GLN A 124 -1.52 17.07 -0.63
C GLN A 124 -1.66 15.60 -1.03
N GLN A 125 -2.39 15.32 -2.10
CA GLN A 125 -2.60 13.97 -2.59
C GLN A 125 -1.27 13.33 -3.03
N VAL A 126 -1.05 12.09 -2.63
CA VAL A 126 0.08 11.25 -3.03
C VAL A 126 -0.41 10.26 -4.07
N GLU A 127 0.08 10.40 -5.29
CA GLU A 127 -0.18 9.41 -6.33
C GLU A 127 0.84 8.27 -6.25
N ILE A 128 0.37 7.04 -6.05
CA ILE A 128 1.19 5.83 -6.22
C ILE A 128 1.07 5.41 -7.68
N ILE A 129 2.08 5.77 -8.47
CA ILE A 129 2.19 5.29 -9.85
C ILE A 129 2.76 3.88 -9.80
N THR A 130 1.88 2.89 -9.92
CA THR A 130 2.32 1.51 -10.16
C THR A 130 2.76 1.44 -11.61
N VAL A 131 4.08 1.44 -11.84
CA VAL A 131 4.63 1.18 -13.18
C VAL A 131 4.63 -0.33 -13.38
N PRO A 132 3.80 -0.88 -14.29
CA PRO A 132 3.91 -2.29 -14.63
C PRO A 132 5.26 -2.50 -15.31
N ILE A 133 6.19 -3.17 -14.61
CA ILE A 133 7.36 -3.79 -15.23
C ILE A 133 6.86 -5.00 -16.02
N GLY A 134 6.22 -4.74 -17.16
CA GLY A 134 5.58 -5.77 -17.98
C GLY A 134 5.10 -5.37 -19.37
N SER A 135 5.20 -4.10 -19.79
CA SER A 135 4.80 -3.72 -21.14
C SER A 135 5.55 -2.48 -21.60
N GLY A 136 6.57 -2.67 -22.43
CA GLY A 136 7.38 -1.57 -22.97
C GLY A 136 8.61 -2.02 -23.74
N LEU A 137 8.98 -3.30 -23.62
CA LEU A 137 9.95 -3.93 -24.50
C LEU A 137 9.19 -4.73 -25.54
N THR A 138 9.47 -4.48 -26.82
CA THR A 138 9.14 -5.46 -27.87
C THR A 138 9.90 -6.77 -27.57
N ALA A 139 9.45 -7.90 -28.14
CA ALA A 139 10.14 -9.18 -27.97
C ALA A 139 11.64 -9.09 -28.33
N GLU A 140 11.99 -8.26 -29.33
CA GLU A 140 13.37 -7.99 -29.70
C GLU A 140 14.14 -7.18 -28.65
N GLN A 141 13.51 -6.18 -28.03
CA GLN A 141 14.14 -5.40 -26.96
C GLN A 141 14.33 -6.24 -25.69
N ALA A 142 13.40 -7.15 -25.39
CA ALA A 142 13.54 -8.13 -24.31
C ALA A 142 14.71 -9.09 -24.57
N ASN A 143 14.85 -9.59 -25.80
CA ASN A 143 15.97 -10.45 -26.21
C ASN A 143 17.32 -9.70 -26.16
N GLN A 144 17.36 -8.43 -26.55
CA GLN A 144 18.56 -7.60 -26.44
C GLN A 144 18.97 -7.37 -24.98
N LEU A 145 18.02 -7.09 -24.08
CA LEU A 145 18.30 -6.96 -22.65
C LEU A 145 18.75 -8.28 -22.01
N ALA A 146 18.18 -9.41 -22.42
CA ALA A 146 18.59 -10.73 -21.97
C ALA A 146 20.05 -11.07 -22.38
N LEU A 147 20.54 -10.52 -23.48
CA LEU A 147 21.93 -10.68 -23.93
C LEU A 147 22.91 -9.72 -23.22
N ILE A 148 22.45 -8.53 -22.83
CA ILE A 148 23.29 -7.52 -22.15
C ILE A 148 23.50 -7.88 -20.67
N LEU A 149 22.50 -8.48 -20.01
CA LEU A 149 22.57 -8.88 -18.60
C LEU A 149 23.78 -9.79 -18.24
N PRO A 150 24.07 -10.87 -19.00
CA PRO A 150 25.24 -11.72 -18.74
C PRO A 150 26.57 -11.01 -19.03
N MET A 151 26.65 -10.13 -20.05
CA MET A 151 27.85 -9.30 -20.28
C MET A 151 28.07 -8.28 -19.16
N ALA A 152 27.01 -7.63 -18.66
CA ALA A 152 27.10 -6.67 -17.56
C ALA A 152 27.51 -7.34 -16.23
N LYS A 153 27.09 -8.59 -16.00
CA LYS A 153 27.57 -9.44 -14.90
C LYS A 153 29.05 -9.82 -15.06
N GLN A 154 29.49 -10.23 -16.26
CA GLN A 154 30.90 -10.54 -16.53
C GLN A 154 31.82 -9.31 -16.37
N LEU A 155 31.32 -8.12 -16.70
CA LEU A 155 32.05 -6.85 -16.55
C LEU A 155 31.97 -6.27 -15.12
N GLY A 156 31.27 -6.91 -14.19
CA GLY A 156 31.17 -6.47 -12.80
C GLY A 156 30.37 -5.18 -12.58
N LEU A 157 29.58 -4.75 -13.56
CA LEU A 157 28.84 -3.48 -13.55
C LEU A 157 27.53 -3.54 -12.72
N VAL A 158 27.10 -4.74 -12.34
CA VAL A 158 25.88 -5.00 -11.55
C VAL A 158 26.24 -5.82 -10.31
N SER A 159 27.02 -5.23 -9.40
CA SER A 159 27.20 -5.80 -8.07
C SER A 159 26.02 -5.37 -7.18
N GLY A 160 25.19 -6.33 -6.76
CA GLY A 160 24.17 -6.10 -5.72
C GLY A 160 22.73 -6.49 -6.04
N ILE A 161 22.39 -6.95 -7.25
CA ILE A 161 21.05 -7.48 -7.54
C ILE A 161 21.05 -9.00 -7.27
N SER A 162 21.12 -9.36 -6.00
CA SER A 162 20.85 -10.71 -5.53
C SER A 162 19.34 -10.84 -5.34
N ALA A 163 18.67 -11.47 -6.31
CA ALA A 163 17.27 -11.94 -6.33
C ALA A 163 16.42 -11.31 -7.46
N LEU A 164 16.77 -11.61 -8.70
CA LEU A 164 15.71 -11.98 -9.63
C LEU A 164 15.42 -13.46 -9.34
N HIS A 165 14.28 -13.69 -8.69
CA HIS A 165 13.73 -15.03 -8.50
C HIS A 165 13.82 -15.79 -9.82
N SER A 166 14.35 -17.01 -9.75
CA SER A 166 14.44 -17.96 -10.87
C SER A 166 13.13 -17.98 -11.62
N VAL A 167 13.12 -17.44 -12.84
CA VAL A 167 12.02 -17.60 -13.78
C VAL A 167 11.96 -19.09 -14.10
N THR A 168 11.07 -19.80 -13.41
CA THR A 168 10.96 -21.24 -13.50
C THR A 168 10.03 -21.53 -14.67
N GLY A 169 10.59 -21.54 -15.87
CA GLY A 169 9.89 -21.84 -17.11
C GLY A 169 9.50 -20.59 -17.91
N ILE A 170 10.19 -20.38 -19.03
CA ILE A 170 9.70 -19.50 -20.10
C ILE A 170 8.97 -20.39 -21.08
N VAL A 171 7.67 -20.16 -21.27
CA VAL A 171 6.89 -20.80 -22.34
C VAL A 171 6.92 -19.88 -23.54
N VAL A 172 7.57 -20.32 -24.62
CA VAL A 172 7.56 -19.64 -25.92
C VAL A 172 6.53 -20.36 -26.79
N SER A 173 5.57 -19.61 -27.33
CA SER A 173 4.55 -20.10 -28.27
C SER A 173 4.71 -19.33 -29.57
N ASP A 174 5.10 -20.00 -30.65
CA ASP A 174 5.37 -19.38 -31.96
C ASP A 174 4.29 -19.66 -33.01
N GLY A 175 3.13 -20.17 -32.59
CA GLY A 175 1.98 -20.41 -33.46
C GLY A 175 1.94 -21.80 -34.10
N ASP A 176 3.06 -22.53 -34.12
CA ASP A 176 3.14 -23.92 -34.61
C ASP A 176 3.42 -24.94 -33.48
N GLY A 177 3.67 -24.47 -32.26
CA GLY A 177 3.79 -25.29 -31.06
C GLY A 177 4.19 -24.47 -29.84
N SER A 178 4.10 -25.09 -28.67
CA SER A 178 4.64 -24.51 -27.43
C SER A 178 5.91 -25.26 -27.04
N THR A 179 6.95 -24.52 -26.68
CA THR A 179 8.20 -25.08 -26.16
C THR A 179 8.46 -24.54 -24.76
N ILE A 180 8.83 -25.43 -23.84
CA ILE A 180 9.18 -25.09 -22.47
C ILE A 180 10.70 -25.05 -22.36
N ILE A 181 11.23 -23.89 -21.97
CA ILE A 181 12.64 -23.74 -21.63
C ILE A 181 12.75 -23.69 -20.11
N THR A 182 13.44 -24.69 -19.54
CA THR A 182 13.70 -24.79 -18.10
C THR A 182 15.16 -24.43 -17.82
N ASP A 183 15.38 -23.51 -16.89
CA ASP A 183 16.71 -23.20 -16.35
C ASP A 183 17.10 -24.28 -15.32
N ASN A 184 18.25 -24.92 -15.52
CA ASN A 184 18.74 -25.99 -14.64
C ASN A 184 19.52 -25.44 -13.42
N ASN A 185 19.70 -24.12 -13.30
CA ASN A 185 20.49 -23.45 -12.26
C ASN A 185 21.98 -23.86 -12.20
N ASP A 186 22.49 -24.51 -13.26
CA ASP A 186 23.90 -24.89 -13.41
C ASP A 186 24.58 -24.18 -14.61
N GLY A 187 23.89 -23.19 -15.18
CA GLY A 187 24.32 -22.47 -16.39
C GLY A 187 23.92 -23.15 -17.70
N THR A 188 23.15 -24.25 -17.65
CA THR A 188 22.56 -24.91 -18.81
C THR A 188 21.05 -24.76 -18.85
N TYR A 189 20.46 -24.95 -20.04
CA TYR A 189 19.01 -24.90 -20.26
C TYR A 189 18.52 -26.20 -20.90
N THR A 190 17.37 -26.68 -20.45
CA THR A 190 16.68 -27.82 -21.05
C THR A 190 15.51 -27.33 -21.89
N VAL A 191 15.42 -27.79 -23.14
CA VAL A 191 14.34 -27.44 -24.07
C VAL A 191 13.51 -28.69 -24.31
N ALA A 192 12.22 -28.64 -23.98
CA ALA A 192 11.28 -29.73 -24.23
C ALA A 192 10.05 -29.21 -24.97
N PRO A 193 9.50 -29.97 -25.93
CA PRO A 193 8.18 -29.66 -26.48
C PRO A 193 7.17 -29.68 -25.33
N ALA A 194 6.28 -28.69 -25.27
CA ALA A 194 5.14 -28.75 -24.37
C ALA A 194 4.24 -29.89 -24.86
N ASN A 195 4.18 -30.98 -24.10
CA ASN A 195 3.24 -32.06 -24.42
C ASN A 195 1.83 -31.46 -24.38
N GLN A 196 1.07 -31.64 -25.48
CA GLN A 196 -0.34 -31.26 -25.56
C GLN A 196 -1.18 -31.99 -24.52
#